data_AF-A0AAN9ALT8-F1
#
_entry.id   AF-A0AAN9ALT8-F1
#
_cell.length_a   1.000
_cell.length_b   1.000
_cell.length_c   1.000
_cell.angle_alpha   90.00
_cell.angle_beta   90.00
_cell.angle_gamma   90.00
#
_symmetry.space_group_name_H-M   'P 1'
#
loop_
_entity.id
_entity.type
_entity.pdbx_description
1 polymer ?
#
loop_
_entity_poly.entity_id
_entity_poly.type
_entity_poly.pdbx_seq_one_letter_code
_entity_poly.pdbx_strand_id
1 'polypeptide(L)' 'MSLPVTKAPMHVPSMEEVAKVLQSGLQKNFSNVEVNVVDCPDLTQKPFNLSAEGICGSPRLADVGGPKFLLPLPQKDKV' A
#
# COMPACT_ATOMS: atom_id res chain seq x y z
N MET A 1 -20.24 -8.61 -18.36
CA MET A 1 -20.76 -7.45 -17.62
C MET A 1 -19.57 -6.77 -16.94
N SER A 2 -19.44 -5.45 -17.00
CA SER A 2 -18.39 -4.71 -16.29
C SER A 2 -18.93 -4.24 -14.94
N LEU A 3 -18.16 -4.46 -13.86
CA LEU A 3 -18.47 -3.86 -12.56
C LEU A 3 -18.25 -2.33 -12.63
N PRO A 4 -19.06 -1.53 -11.93
CA PRO A 4 -18.84 -0.09 -11.86
C PRO A 4 -17.52 0.19 -11.12
N VAL A 5 -16.66 1.03 -11.72
CA VAL A 5 -15.37 1.44 -11.15
C VAL A 5 -15.34 2.96 -11.04
N THR A 6 -15.10 3.45 -9.82
CA THR A 6 -14.85 4.87 -9.57
C THR A 6 -13.36 5.11 -9.47
N LYS A 7 -12.86 6.14 -10.15
CA LYS A 7 -11.44 6.55 -10.09
C LYS A 7 -11.34 7.87 -9.34
N ALA A 8 -10.40 7.95 -8.40
CA ALA A 8 -10.08 9.17 -7.68
C ALA A 8 -8.57 9.44 -7.76
N PRO A 9 -8.13 10.66 -8.11
CA PRO A 9 -6.73 11.03 -8.04
C PRO A 9 -6.31 11.16 -6.57
N MET A 10 -5.07 10.75 -6.27
CA MET A 10 -4.45 10.94 -4.95
C MET A 10 -3.43 12.08 -5.03
N HIS A 11 -3.25 12.78 -3.91
CA HIS A 11 -2.09 13.67 -3.76
C HIS A 11 -0.81 12.81 -3.75
N VAL A 12 0.18 13.20 -4.55
CA VAL A 12 1.46 12.48 -4.67
C VAL A 12 2.60 13.45 -4.30
N PRO A 13 2.90 13.61 -3.00
CA PRO A 13 4.04 14.41 -2.55
C PRO A 13 5.37 13.77 -2.95
N SER A 14 6.47 14.50 -2.79
CA SER A 14 7.81 13.94 -3.03
C SER A 14 8.15 12.86 -1.99
N MET A 15 9.04 11.93 -2.34
CA MET A 15 9.43 10.86 -1.43
C MET A 15 10.14 11.42 -0.18
N GLU A 16 10.89 12.51 -0.34
CA GLU A 16 11.58 13.20 0.75
C GLU A 16 10.60 13.84 1.73
N GLU A 17 9.50 14.42 1.23
CA GLU A 17 8.44 14.95 2.08
C GLU A 17 7.77 13.83 2.88
N VAL A 18 7.43 12.73 2.22
CA VAL A 18 6.84 11.55 2.86
C VAL A 18 7.76 11.01 3.95
N ALA A 19 9.04 10.81 3.65
CA ALA A 19 10.03 10.32 4.61
C ALA A 19 10.12 11.24 5.84
N LYS A 20 10.18 12.56 5.63
CA LYS A 20 10.25 13.56 6.71
C LYS A 20 9.01 13.53 7.61
N VAL A 21 7.81 13.50 7.03
CA VAL A 21 6.56 13.49 7.80
C VAL A 21 6.40 12.18 8.58
N LEU A 22 6.73 11.04 7.96
CA LEU A 22 6.71 9.74 8.62
C LEU A 22 7.71 9.65 9.77
N GLN A 23 8.95 10.09 9.57
CA GLN A 23 9.97 10.16 10.61
C GLN A 23 9.44 10.91 11.84
N SER A 24 8.94 12.13 11.63
CA SER A 24 8.42 12.98 12.71
C SER A 24 7.19 12.39 13.40
N GLY A 25 6.28 11.76 12.64
CA GLY A 25 5.08 11.13 13.19
C GLY A 25 5.38 9.89 14.03
N LEU A 26 6.28 9.03 13.54
CA LEU A 26 6.65 7.78 14.20
C LEU A 26 7.47 8.02 15.48
N GLN A 27 8.34 9.03 15.52
CA GLN A 27 9.13 9.39 16.71
C GLN A 27 8.28 9.73 17.95
N LYS A 28 7.00 10.06 17.76
CA LYS A 28 6.08 10.28 18.87
C LYS A 28 5.66 8.99 19.58
N ASN A 29 5.81 7.85 18.92
CA ASN A 29 5.30 6.55 19.36
C ASN A 29 6.39 5.50 19.56
N PHE A 30 7.59 5.69 18.98
CA PHE A 30 8.72 4.77 19.03
C PHE A 30 9.97 5.48 19.52
N SER A 31 10.77 4.81 20.34
CA SER A 31 12.02 5.35 20.90
C SER A 31 13.10 5.55 19.85
N ASN A 32 13.21 4.63 18.89
CA ASN A 32 14.18 4.67 17.80
C ASN A 32 13.45 4.58 16.47
N VAL A 33 13.69 5.55 15.59
CA VAL A 33 13.05 5.65 14.27
C VAL A 33 14.06 6.14 13.26
N GLU A 34 14.09 5.50 12.10
CA GLU A 34 14.82 5.95 10.92
C GLU A 34 13.97 5.68 9.67
N VAL A 35 13.79 6.71 8.85
CA VAL A 35 13.00 6.66 7.61
C VAL A 35 13.82 7.33 6.52
N ASN A 36 14.20 6.55 5.51
CA ASN A 36 15.06 6.99 4.42
C ASN A 36 14.42 6.67 3.06
N VAL A 37 14.70 7.52 2.07
CA VAL A 37 14.44 7.20 0.65
C VAL A 37 15.66 6.43 0.13
N VAL A 38 15.44 5.21 -0.34
CA VAL A 38 16.49 4.31 -0.83
C VAL A 38 16.03 3.63 -2.12
N ASP A 39 16.98 3.08 -2.87
CA ASP A 39 16.66 2.19 -3.99
C ASP A 39 15.92 0.95 -3.48
N CYS A 40 14.91 0.52 -4.24
CA CYS A 40 14.15 -0.68 -3.90
C CYS A 40 15.08 -1.90 -3.96
N PRO A 41 15.23 -2.66 -2.86
CA PRO A 41 16.01 -3.90 -2.91
C PRO A 41 15.30 -4.94 -3.76
N ASP A 42 16.03 -5.92 -4.29
CA ASP A 42 15.42 -7.05 -5.02
C ASP A 42 14.53 -7.88 -4.08
N LEU A 43 13.22 -7.69 -4.20
CA LEU A 43 12.22 -8.36 -3.38
C LEU A 43 11.98 -9.82 -3.77
N THR A 44 12.59 -10.33 -4.85
CA THR A 44 12.57 -11.77 -5.16
C THR A 44 13.46 -12.58 -4.21
N GLN A 45 14.42 -11.91 -3.56
CA GLN A 45 15.34 -12.53 -2.61
C GLN A 45 14.71 -12.67 -1.21
N LYS A 46 15.38 -13.47 -0.36
CA LYS A 46 15.06 -13.48 1.08
C LYS A 46 15.25 -12.07 1.66
N PRO A 47 14.41 -11.64 2.62
CA PRO A 47 13.36 -12.40 3.32
C PRO A 47 11.98 -12.33 2.65
N PHE A 48 11.84 -11.65 1.51
CA PHE A 48 10.54 -11.32 0.93
C PHE A 48 10.02 -12.39 -0.02
N ASN A 49 10.90 -12.93 -0.87
CA ASN A 49 10.58 -14.00 -1.83
C ASN A 49 9.32 -13.70 -2.68
N LEU A 50 9.17 -12.45 -3.12
CA LEU A 50 8.08 -12.02 -3.99
C LEU A 50 8.29 -12.49 -5.43
N SER A 51 7.23 -12.46 -6.23
CA SER A 51 7.26 -12.84 -7.65
C SER A 51 7.91 -11.81 -8.57
N ALA A 52 8.20 -10.60 -8.06
CA ALA A 52 8.79 -9.50 -8.82
C ALA A 52 9.85 -8.78 -7.97
N GLU A 53 10.81 -8.15 -8.66
CA GLU A 53 11.98 -7.48 -8.06
C GLU A 53 11.61 -6.27 -7.19
N GLY A 54 10.46 -5.63 -7.43
CA GLY A 54 10.11 -4.40 -6.71
C GLY A 54 8.63 -4.03 -6.77
N ILE A 55 8.31 -2.94 -6.06
CA ILE A 55 6.94 -2.38 -5.92
C ILE A 55 6.79 -0.99 -6.56
N CYS A 56 7.78 -0.57 -7.36
CA CYS A 56 7.81 0.72 -8.04
C CYS A 56 7.01 0.70 -9.36
N GLY A 57 6.91 1.84 -10.05
CA GLY A 57 6.28 1.96 -11.37
C GLY A 57 5.01 2.79 -11.34
N SER A 58 3.84 2.16 -11.52
CA SER A 58 2.53 2.85 -11.55
C SER A 58 1.66 2.44 -10.36
N PRO A 59 2.03 2.83 -9.12
CA PRO A 59 1.33 2.43 -7.91
C PRO A 59 -0.11 2.96 -7.93
N ARG A 60 -1.06 2.08 -7.59
CA ARG A 60 -2.49 2.39 -7.49
C ARG A 60 -3.08 1.57 -6.36
N LEU A 61 -4.07 2.13 -5.66
CA LEU A 61 -4.87 1.41 -4.69
C LEU A 61 -6.19 1.01 -5.34
N ALA A 62 -6.60 -0.24 -5.12
CA ALA A 62 -7.92 -0.74 -5.50
C ALA A 62 -8.63 -1.22 -4.23
N ASP A 63 -9.79 -0.64 -3.94
CA ASP A 63 -10.71 -1.12 -2.90
C ASP A 63 -11.81 -1.94 -3.58
N VAL A 64 -11.85 -3.24 -3.28
CA VAL A 64 -12.74 -4.20 -3.94
C VAL A 64 -13.61 -4.88 -2.90
N GLY A 65 -14.93 -4.71 -3.04
CA GLY A 65 -15.92 -5.43 -2.24
C GLY A 65 -16.23 -4.74 -0.91
N GLY A 66 -15.74 -5.33 0.18
CA GLY A 66 -15.88 -4.84 1.56
C GLY A 66 -16.61 -5.80 2.51
N PRO A 67 -16.53 -5.56 3.84
CA PRO A 67 -17.05 -6.48 4.87
C PRO A 67 -18.54 -6.83 4.76
N LYS A 68 -19.34 -5.95 4.13
CA LYS A 68 -20.77 -6.16 3.86
C LYS A 68 -21.08 -7.41 3.01
N PHE A 69 -20.12 -7.90 2.24
CA PHE A 69 -20.27 -9.12 1.46
C PHE A 69 -19.89 -10.39 2.24
N LEU A 70 -19.32 -10.22 3.44
CA LEU A 70 -18.94 -11.31 4.33
C LEU A 70 -19.87 -11.44 5.54
N LEU A 71 -20.34 -10.33 6.10
CA LEU A 71 -21.05 -10.28 7.38
C LEU A 71 -22.50 -9.77 7.26
N PRO A 72 -23.44 -10.29 8.09
CA PRO A 72 -23.25 -11.40 9.04
C PRO A 72 -23.20 -12.77 8.35
N LEU A 73 -23.67 -12.87 7.10
CA LEU A 73 -23.63 -14.08 6.30
C LEU A 73 -22.91 -13.81 4.96
N PRO A 74 -22.07 -14.74 4.49
CA PRO A 74 -21.27 -14.55 3.28
C PRO A 74 -22.10 -14.62 2.00
N GLN A 75 -21.87 -13.67 1.09
CA GLN A 75 -22.42 -13.64 -0.27
C GLN A 75 -21.43 -14.28 -1.26
N LYS A 76 -21.62 -15.58 -1.54
CA LYS A 76 -20.66 -16.37 -2.33
C LYS A 76 -20.67 -16.05 -3.84
N ASP A 77 -21.65 -15.31 -4.32
CA ASP A 77 -21.74 -14.83 -5.71
C ASP A 77 -20.85 -13.61 -5.99
N LYS A 78 -20.20 -13.05 -4.96
CA LYS A 78 -19.26 -11.92 -5.07
C LYS A 78 -17.83 -12.42 -5.30
N VAL A 79 -17.55 -12.82 -6.54
CA VAL A 79 -16.24 -13.25 -7.06
C VAL A 79 -15.76 -12.34 -8.19
#